data_AF-A0A7X6A837-F1
#
_entry.id   AF-A0A7X6A837-F1
#
_cell.length_a   1.000
_cell.length_b   1.000
_cell.length_c   1.000
_cell.angle_alpha   90.00
_cell.angle_beta   90.00
_cell.angle_gamma   90.00
#
_symmetry.space_group_name_H-M   'P 1'
#
loop_
_entity.id
_entity.type
_entity.pdbx_description
1 polymer ?
#
loop_
_entity_poly.entity_id
_entity_poly.type
_entity_poly.pdbx_seq_one_letter_code
_entity_poly.pdbx_strand_id
1 'polypeptide(L)'
;MPAESDAEGFFRVSAPSEGPCDLEAVARGFAPGGVRGFQPSTNPDDPGARITLTAGGTLMVRVVDSAGQAVEGAQPALHPERASQALA
;
A
#
# COMPACT_ATOMS: atom_id res chain seq x y z
N MET A 1 -3.78 -11.95 -12.44
CA MET A 1 -2.33 -12.08 -12.29
C MET A 1 -1.80 -10.70 -11.93
N PRO A 2 -0.91 -10.52 -10.93
CA PRO A 2 -0.30 -9.21 -10.74
C PRO A 2 0.54 -8.88 -11.97
N ALA A 3 0.27 -7.73 -12.58
CA ALA A 3 1.13 -7.19 -13.62
C ALA A 3 2.33 -6.53 -12.93
N GLU A 4 3.55 -6.88 -13.31
CA GLU A 4 4.75 -6.17 -12.87
C GLU A 4 4.90 -4.90 -13.71
N SER A 5 5.36 -3.81 -13.09
CA SER A 5 5.76 -2.61 -13.81
C SER A 5 7.07 -2.84 -14.56
N ASP A 6 7.23 -2.19 -15.71
CA ASP A 6 8.48 -2.20 -16.46
C ASP A 6 9.59 -1.35 -15.79
N ALA A 7 10.74 -1.23 -16.47
CA ALA A 7 11.89 -0.48 -15.97
C ALA A 7 11.63 1.03 -15.81
N GLU A 8 10.60 1.56 -16.45
CA GLU A 8 10.17 2.96 -16.35
C GLU A 8 9.05 3.15 -15.31
N GLY A 9 8.55 2.05 -14.73
CA GLY A 9 7.49 2.06 -13.72
C GLY A 9 6.07 2.01 -14.31
N PHE A 10 5.92 1.78 -15.62
CA PHE A 10 4.62 1.64 -16.26
C PHE A 10 4.12 0.21 -16.18
N PHE A 11 2.81 0.05 -15.99
CA PHE A 11 2.14 -1.24 -16.13
C PHE A 11 0.81 -1.02 -16.83
N ARG A 12 0.32 -2.05 -17.53
CA ARG A 12 -1.01 -2.02 -18.15
C ARG A 12 -1.85 -3.16 -17.57
N VAL A 13 -3.02 -2.81 -17.05
CA VAL A 13 -4.01 -3.77 -16.58
C VAL A 13 -5.35 -3.48 -17.22
N SER A 14 -6.08 -4.54 -17.56
CA SER A 14 -7.48 -4.42 -17.97
C SER A 14 -8.35 -4.29 -16.71
N ALA A 15 -9.10 -3.20 -16.60
CA ALA A 15 -10.08 -2.97 -15.55
C ALA A 15 -11.49 -2.87 -16.16
N PRO A 16 -12.56 -3.15 -15.38
CA PRO A 16 -13.92 -2.84 -15.80
C PRO A 16 -14.04 -1.35 -16.13
N SER A 17 -14.65 -1.02 -17.26
CA SER A 17 -14.95 0.38 -17.62
C SER A 17 -16.08 0.97 -16.77
N GLU A 18 -16.87 0.11 -16.13
CA GLU A 18 -18.00 0.50 -15.29
C GLU A 18 -17.59 0.63 -13.83
N GLY A 19 -17.69 1.86 -13.33
CA GLY A 19 -17.54 2.18 -11.91
C GLY A 19 -16.09 2.37 -11.45
N PRO A 20 -15.94 2.94 -10.24
CA PRO A 20 -14.64 3.19 -9.63
C PRO A 20 -13.94 1.88 -9.25
N CYS A 21 -12.62 1.86 -9.42
CA CYS A 21 -11.74 0.77 -9.00
C CYS A 21 -10.71 1.27 -7.98
N ASP A 22 -10.32 0.40 -7.05
CA ASP A 22 -9.17 0.63 -6.19
C ASP A 22 -7.94 -0.03 -6.80
N LEU A 23 -6.83 0.71 -6.83
CA LEU A 23 -5.56 0.24 -7.36
C LEU A 23 -4.49 0.33 -6.27
N GLU A 24 -3.79 -0.78 -6.05
CA GLU A 24 -2.71 -0.89 -5.07
C GLU A 24 -1.45 -1.44 -5.75
N ALA A 25 -0.30 -0.88 -5.40
CA ALA A 25 1.00 -1.36 -5.82
C ALA A 25 1.85 -1.71 -4.59
N VAL A 26 2.59 -2.82 -4.70
CA VAL A 26 3.51 -3.32 -3.69
C VAL A 26 4.89 -3.54 -4.29
N ALA A 27 5.93 -3.17 -3.56
CA ALA A 27 7.32 -3.38 -3.98
C ALA A 27 8.20 -3.68 -2.76
N ARG A 28 9.23 -4.50 -2.94
CA ARG A 28 10.19 -4.81 -1.87
C ARG A 28 10.92 -3.54 -1.42
N GLY A 29 10.94 -3.29 -0.11
CA GLY A 29 11.58 -2.11 0.47
C GLY A 29 10.71 -0.85 0.46
N PHE A 30 9.46 -0.96 0.03
CA PHE A 30 8.49 0.13 0.02
C PHE A 30 7.25 -0.22 0.87
N ALA A 31 6.60 0.80 1.42
CA ALA A 31 5.25 0.65 1.95
C ALA A 31 4.25 0.51 0.78
N PRO A 32 3.17 -0.29 0.91
CA PRO A 32 2.10 -0.32 -0.09
C PRO A 32 1.53 1.07 -0.33
N GLY A 33 1.24 1.38 -1.59
CA GLY A 33 0.61 2.64 -1.98
C GLY A 33 -0.49 2.39 -2.99
N GLY A 34 -1.45 3.30 -3.09
CA GLY A 34 -2.59 3.10 -3.97
C GLY A 34 -3.43 4.34 -4.21
N VAL A 35 -4.33 4.23 -5.19
CA VAL A 35 -5.37 5.21 -5.50
C VAL A 35 -6.70 4.52 -5.30
N ARG A 36 -7.59 5.16 -4.54
CA ARG A 36 -8.97 4.69 -4.35
C ARG A 36 -9.92 5.42 -5.27
N GLY A 37 -10.97 4.72 -5.70
CA GLY A 37 -12.01 5.32 -6.52
C GLY A 37 -11.55 5.78 -7.90
N PHE A 38 -10.47 5.18 -8.43
CA PHE A 38 -9.95 5.51 -9.75
C PHE A 38 -10.95 5.07 -10.83
N GLN A 39 -11.37 5.98 -11.71
CA GLN A 39 -12.25 5.65 -12.82
C GLN A 39 -11.39 5.29 -14.04
N PRO A 40 -11.41 4.04 -14.53
CA PRO A 40 -10.67 3.66 -15.71
C PRO A 40 -11.18 4.43 -16.93
N SER A 41 -10.26 5.04 -17.66
CA SER A 41 -10.56 5.81 -18.87
C SER A 41 -10.51 4.94 -20.10
N THR A 42 -11.44 5.18 -21.04
CA THR A 42 -11.39 4.59 -22.38
C THR A 42 -10.59 5.45 -23.37
N ASN A 43 -10.16 6.64 -22.95
CA ASN A 43 -9.33 7.51 -23.78
C ASN A 43 -7.88 6.98 -23.81
N PRO A 44 -7.32 6.64 -24.99
CA PRO A 44 -5.94 6.17 -25.10
C PRO A 44 -4.90 7.24 -24.69
N ASP A 45 -5.27 8.52 -24.71
CA ASP A 45 -4.38 9.63 -24.34
C ASP A 45 -4.45 9.99 -22.83
N ASP A 46 -5.19 9.21 -22.04
CA ASP A 46 -5.27 9.43 -20.59
C ASP A 46 -3.93 9.07 -19.92
N PRO A 47 -3.33 9.97 -19.13
CA PRO A 47 -2.07 9.68 -18.43
C PRO A 47 -2.19 8.58 -17.36
N GLY A 48 -3.41 8.19 -16.99
CA GLY A 48 -3.70 7.13 -16.05
C GLY A 48 -3.49 7.52 -14.58
N ALA A 49 -3.36 6.51 -13.72
CA ALA A 49 -3.12 6.70 -12.29
C ALA A 49 -1.61 6.77 -11.98
N ARG A 50 -1.21 7.73 -11.14
CA ARG A 50 0.13 7.74 -10.54
C ARG A 50 0.07 7.25 -9.10
N ILE A 51 0.77 6.14 -8.82
CA ILE A 51 0.99 5.65 -7.46
C ILE A 51 2.42 6.00 -7.06
N THR A 52 2.58 6.67 -5.91
CA THR A 52 3.90 6.94 -5.33
C THR A 52 4.08 6.05 -4.11
N LEU A 53 5.09 5.19 -4.15
CA LEU A 53 5.46 4.37 -3.01
C LEU A 53 6.48 5.11 -2.14
N THR A 54 6.28 5.07 -0.84
CA THR A 54 7.27 5.57 0.14
C THR A 54 8.17 4.44 0.60
N ALA A 55 9.41 4.76 0.98
CA ALA A 55 10.31 3.77 1.55
C ALA A 55 9.65 3.06 2.73
N GLY A 56 9.72 1.73 2.74
CA GLY A 56 9.22 0.92 3.83
C GLY A 56 10.01 1.24 5.10
N GLY A 57 9.31 1.44 6.21
CA GLY A 57 9.95 1.65 7.52
C GLY A 57 10.41 0.33 8.13
N THR A 58 11.52 0.38 8.88
CA THR A 58 11.93 -0.70 9.79
C THR A 58 11.62 -0.27 11.21
N LEU A 59 10.84 -1.08 11.94
CA LEU A 59 10.58 -0.87 13.37
C LEU A 59 11.42 -1.85 14.20
N MET A 60 12.26 -1.32 15.08
CA MET A 60 12.93 -2.10 16.12
C MET A 60 12.22 -1.89 17.46
N VAL A 61 11.74 -2.97 18.07
CA VAL A 61 11.01 -2.93 19.35
C VAL A 61 11.79 -3.69 20.41
N ARG A 62 11.96 -3.09 21.60
CA ARG A 62 12.45 -3.78 22.81
C ARG A 62 11.30 -3.87 23.81
N VAL A 63 10.89 -5.09 24.15
CA VAL A 63 9.83 -5.36 25.13
C VAL A 63 10.45 -5.45 26.51
N VAL A 64 9.96 -4.64 27.46
CA VAL A 64 10.44 -4.62 28.85
C VAL A 64 9.28 -4.72 29.84
N ASP A 65 9.58 -5.18 31.06
CA ASP A 65 8.65 -5.18 32.18
C ASP A 65 8.63 -3.83 32.93
N SER A 66 7.88 -3.74 34.03
CA SER A 66 7.80 -2.54 34.86
C SER A 66 9.10 -2.15 35.56
N ALA A 67 10.08 -3.07 35.65
CA ALA A 67 11.40 -2.84 36.21
C ALA A 67 12.45 -2.51 35.12
N GLY A 68 12.07 -2.49 33.83
CA GLY A 68 12.95 -2.24 32.70
C GLY A 68 13.75 -3.45 32.21
N GLN A 69 13.45 -4.65 32.72
CA GLN A 69 14.10 -5.90 32.29
C GLN A 69 13.46 -6.42 31.00
N ALA A 70 14.26 -7.07 30.15
CA ALA A 70 13.76 -7.59 28.88
C ALA A 70 12.79 -8.76 29.09
N VAL A 71 11.68 -8.76 28.35
CA VAL A 71 10.68 -9.85 28.39
C VAL A 71 10.96 -10.82 27.25
N GLU A 72 11.38 -12.04 27.57
CA GLU A 72 11.59 -13.13 26.60
C GLU A 72 10.24 -13.71 26.13
N GLY A 73 10.16 -14.11 24.85
CA GLY A 73 8.99 -14.77 24.28
C GLY A 73 7.82 -13.84 23.93
N ALA A 74 7.97 -12.53 24.09
CA ALA A 74 6.95 -11.57 23.67
C ALA A 74 6.75 -11.59 22.14
N GLN A 75 5.48 -11.58 21.70
CA GLN A 75 5.09 -11.60 20.29
C GLN A 75 4.38 -10.29 19.92
N PRO A 76 5.11 -9.23 19.52
CA PRO A 76 4.48 -7.99 19.11
C PRO A 76 3.69 -8.19 17.81
N ALA A 77 2.46 -7.67 17.76
CA ALA A 77 1.65 -7.63 16.57
C ALA A 77 1.58 -6.19 16.04
N LEU A 78 1.93 -6.00 14.76
CA LEU A 78 1.64 -4.77 14.06
C LEU A 78 0.29 -4.91 13.36
N HIS A 79 -0.60 -3.95 13.59
CA HIS A 79 -1.83 -3.81 12.84
C HIS A 79 -1.76 -2.49 12.07
N PRO A 80 -2.11 -2.48 10.78
CA PRO A 80 -2.29 -1.22 10.07
C PRO A 80 -3.37 -0.41 10.79
N GLU A 81 -3.15 0.90 10.92
CA GLU A 81 -4.21 1.80 11.35
C GLU A 81 -5.35 1.68 10.35
N ARG A 82 -6.55 1.28 10.79
CA ARG A 82 -7.72 1.42 9.94
C ARG A 82 -7.91 2.91 9.75
N ALA A 83 -7.63 3.42 8.56
CA ALA A 83 -8.06 4.75 8.17
C ALA A 83 -9.57 4.83 8.46
N SER A 84 -9.95 5.63 9.44
CA SER A 84 -11.34 5.94 9.75
C SER A 84 -12.01 6.34 8.45
N GLN A 85 -13.01 5.59 8.02
CA GLN A 85 -13.91 6.01 6.96
C GLN A 85 -14.72 7.19 7.51
N ALA A 86 -14.17 8.40 7.41
CA ALA A 86 -14.97 9.61 7.54
C ALA A 86 -15.81 9.71 6.26
N LEU A 87 -16.97 9.03 6.29
CA LEU A 87 -18.10 9.38 5.45
C LEU A 87 -18.65 10.70 6.01
N ALA A 88 -18.46 11.79 5.29
CA ALA A 88 -19.17 13.04 5.49
C ALA A 88 -19.86 13.41 4.18
#